data_AF-G4TYR9-F1
#
_entry.id   AF-G4TYR9-F1
#
_cell.length_a   1.000
_cell.length_b   1.000
_cell.length_c   1.000
_cell.angle_alpha   90.00
_cell.angle_beta   90.00
_cell.angle_gamma   90.00
#
_symmetry.space_group_name_H-M   'P 1'
#
loop_
_entity.id
_entity.type
_entity.pdbx_description
1 polymer ?
#
loop_
_entity_poly.entity_id
_entity_poly.type
_entity_poly.pdbx_seq_one_letter_code
_entity_poly.pdbx_strand_id
1 'polypeptide(L)'
;MSLADSHSQAEQGQSSSTEGPLLIDKEVLYTKAINAKLPTAIKSDVDSWIALAQTVAVTSALFAGVQISLNQIIESAMSGGGDSSQGYPLSVWRGLRWFMYGAVIVNLGCAGSAVAVINMAASLECDIGYMATKYYRRRIADEAAERNRQENSEYKKKSKRETEKAKRYEAVYTWVSTEKLTGEFFDHKADIRRLQQFGIGKSFGWITWSMTFTFIAGGAFIFLTFLYWVALTQVKAAIALMAVAVALGLGLTLSFLLY
;
A
#
# COMPACT_ATOMS: atom_id res chain seq x y z
N MET A 1 -1.09 -75.65 -5.30
CA MET A 1 -2.34 -75.04 -4.82
C MET A 1 -2.28 -73.55 -5.11
N SER A 2 -3.20 -73.04 -5.95
CA SER A 2 -3.63 -71.66 -6.29
C SER A 2 -2.58 -70.52 -6.26
N LEU A 3 -2.22 -69.77 -7.33
CA LEU A 3 -2.94 -69.08 -8.42
C LEU A 3 -4.09 -68.14 -7.97
N ALA A 4 -4.10 -66.93 -8.57
CA ALA A 4 -5.05 -65.79 -8.47
C ALA A 4 -4.73 -64.74 -7.37
N ASP A 5 -4.80 -63.42 -7.58
CA ASP A 5 -5.14 -62.62 -8.76
C ASP A 5 -4.57 -61.19 -8.61
N SER A 6 -4.14 -60.64 -9.76
CA SER A 6 -3.77 -59.23 -9.94
C SER A 6 -5.03 -58.39 -10.11
N HIS A 7 -5.27 -57.41 -9.24
CA HIS A 7 -6.21 -56.32 -9.51
C HIS A 7 -5.45 -55.00 -9.68
N SER A 8 -5.06 -54.76 -10.93
CA SER A 8 -4.66 -53.45 -11.44
C SER A 8 -5.92 -52.61 -11.64
N GLN A 9 -6.32 -51.84 -10.63
CA GLN A 9 -7.31 -50.77 -10.79
C GLN A 9 -6.61 -49.56 -11.41
N ALA A 10 -6.67 -49.49 -12.74
CA ALA A 10 -6.49 -48.25 -13.45
C ALA A 10 -7.68 -47.34 -13.11
N GLU A 11 -7.48 -46.40 -12.19
CA GLU A 11 -8.39 -45.28 -12.02
C GLU A 11 -8.42 -44.50 -13.32
N GLN A 12 -9.56 -44.62 -14.01
CA GLN A 12 -9.92 -43.83 -15.16
C GLN A 12 -9.82 -42.34 -14.79
N GLY A 13 -8.96 -41.63 -15.51
CA GLY A 13 -8.93 -40.19 -15.53
C GLY A 13 -10.28 -39.65 -15.97
N GLN A 14 -11.15 -39.38 -15.00
CA GLN A 14 -12.34 -38.59 -15.18
C GLN A 14 -11.87 -37.16 -15.47
N SER A 15 -11.76 -36.85 -16.77
CA SER A 15 -11.55 -35.50 -17.27
C SER A 15 -12.61 -34.61 -16.62
N SER A 16 -12.22 -33.84 -15.59
CA SER A 16 -13.05 -32.82 -14.99
C SER A 16 -13.42 -31.85 -16.10
N SER A 17 -14.60 -32.03 -16.68
CA SER A 17 -15.20 -31.06 -17.57
C SER A 17 -15.16 -29.74 -16.84
N THR A 18 -14.31 -28.83 -17.33
CA THR A 18 -14.14 -27.49 -16.78
C THR A 18 -15.39 -26.70 -17.15
N GLU A 19 -16.53 -27.05 -16.53
CA GLU A 19 -17.73 -26.25 -16.57
C GLU A 19 -17.39 -24.94 -15.88
N GLY A 20 -17.16 -23.91 -16.69
CA GLY A 20 -16.95 -22.56 -16.19
C GLY A 20 -18.12 -22.12 -15.30
N PRO A 21 -17.91 -21.15 -14.39
CA PRO A 21 -18.91 -20.77 -13.40
C PRO A 21 -20.26 -20.46 -14.07
N LEU A 22 -21.38 -20.91 -13.50
CA LEU A 22 -22.72 -20.65 -14.04
C LEU A 22 -22.93 -19.14 -14.30
N LEU A 23 -23.42 -18.81 -15.49
CA LEU A 23 -23.77 -17.43 -15.85
C LEU A 23 -24.99 -17.00 -15.03
N ILE A 24 -24.78 -16.06 -14.12
CA ILE A 24 -25.86 -15.42 -13.36
C ILE A 24 -26.52 -14.39 -14.28
N ASP A 25 -27.83 -14.18 -14.07
CA ASP A 25 -28.55 -13.09 -14.72
C ASP A 25 -27.83 -11.74 -14.51
N LYS A 26 -27.85 -10.92 -15.56
CA LYS A 26 -27.12 -9.66 -15.63
C LYS A 26 -27.54 -8.71 -14.49
N GLU A 27 -28.84 -8.55 -14.25
CA GLU A 27 -29.36 -7.60 -13.26
C GLU A 27 -29.02 -8.02 -11.84
N VAL A 28 -29.11 -9.33 -11.59
CA VAL A 28 -28.70 -9.93 -10.31
C VAL A 28 -27.22 -9.70 -10.07
N LEU A 29 -26.37 -9.91 -11.08
CA LEU A 29 -24.94 -9.67 -10.96
C LEU A 29 -24.62 -8.19 -10.68
N TYR A 30 -25.24 -7.25 -11.38
CA TYR A 30 -25.02 -5.82 -11.13
C TYR A 30 -25.43 -5.42 -9.71
N THR A 31 -26.57 -5.93 -9.23
CA THR A 31 -27.05 -5.67 -7.88
C THR A 31 -26.10 -6.26 -6.84
N LYS A 32 -25.59 -7.48 -7.05
CA LYS A 32 -24.56 -8.09 -6.19
C LYS A 32 -23.25 -7.32 -6.23
N ALA A 33 -22.81 -6.89 -7.41
CA ALA A 33 -21.55 -6.16 -7.58
C ALA A 33 -21.57 -4.77 -6.93
N ILE A 34 -22.71 -4.07 -6.96
CA ILE A 34 -22.89 -2.76 -6.31
C ILE A 34 -22.90 -2.91 -4.78
N ASN A 35 -23.50 -4.00 -4.27
CA ASN A 35 -23.61 -4.25 -2.82
C ASN A 35 -22.50 -5.14 -2.26
N ALA A 36 -21.50 -5.49 -3.07
CA ALA A 36 -20.42 -6.39 -2.69
C ALA A 36 -19.55 -5.73 -1.61
N LYS A 37 -19.55 -6.30 -0.41
CA LYS A 37 -18.66 -5.89 0.68
C LYS A 37 -17.39 -6.72 0.63
N LEU A 38 -16.23 -6.09 0.86
CA LEU A 38 -14.96 -6.81 0.98
C LEU A 38 -15.07 -8.03 1.92
N PRO A 39 -14.44 -9.17 1.58
CA PRO A 39 -14.33 -10.29 2.51
C PRO A 39 -13.71 -9.84 3.82
N THR A 40 -14.21 -10.33 4.96
CA THR A 40 -13.79 -9.87 6.30
C THR A 40 -12.27 -9.84 6.49
N ALA A 41 -11.56 -10.84 5.98
CA ALA A 41 -10.09 -10.88 6.06
C ALA A 41 -9.42 -9.75 5.27
N ILE A 42 -9.87 -9.48 4.04
CA ILE A 42 -9.32 -8.40 3.21
C ILE A 42 -9.72 -7.04 3.77
N LYS A 43 -10.95 -6.92 4.27
CA LYS A 43 -11.41 -5.71 4.95
C LYS A 43 -10.54 -5.40 6.17
N SER A 44 -10.25 -6.40 7.00
CA SER A 44 -9.35 -6.24 8.14
C SER A 44 -7.95 -5.76 7.73
N ASP A 45 -7.41 -6.26 6.62
CA ASP A 45 -6.12 -5.77 6.11
C ASP A 45 -6.21 -4.31 5.66
N VAL A 46 -7.24 -3.97 4.90
CA VAL A 46 -7.48 -2.61 4.39
C VAL A 46 -7.63 -1.63 5.55
N ASP A 47 -8.44 -1.97 6.56
CA ASP A 47 -8.65 -1.16 7.75
C ASP A 47 -7.35 -0.98 8.54
N SER A 48 -6.52 -2.03 8.66
CA SER A 48 -5.19 -1.95 9.27
C SER A 48 -4.25 -1.00 8.52
N TRP A 49 -4.21 -1.09 7.19
CA TRP A 49 -3.40 -0.18 6.36
C TRP A 49 -3.89 1.25 6.41
N ILE A 50 -5.21 1.48 6.45
CA ILE A 50 -5.80 2.81 6.61
C ILE A 50 -5.42 3.39 7.98
N ALA A 51 -5.54 2.60 9.04
CA ALA A 51 -5.15 3.03 10.39
C ALA A 51 -3.67 3.41 10.45
N LEU A 52 -2.78 2.57 9.91
CA LEU A 52 -1.35 2.84 9.84
C LEU A 52 -1.06 4.13 9.06
N ALA A 53 -1.63 4.27 7.87
CA ALA A 53 -1.44 5.46 7.03
C ALA A 53 -1.99 6.72 7.70
N GLN A 54 -3.12 6.63 8.40
CA GLN A 54 -3.68 7.76 9.16
C GLN A 54 -2.74 8.19 10.29
N THR A 55 -2.17 7.24 11.04
CA THR A 55 -1.16 7.53 12.06
C THR A 55 0.05 8.23 11.45
N VAL A 56 0.60 7.70 10.35
CA VAL A 56 1.74 8.30 9.65
C VAL A 56 1.41 9.72 9.14
N ALA A 57 0.23 9.92 8.58
CA ALA A 57 -0.21 11.22 8.08
C ALA A 57 -0.27 12.27 9.19
N VAL A 58 -0.94 11.94 10.31
CA VAL A 58 -1.09 12.83 11.46
C VAL A 58 0.26 13.13 12.11
N THR A 59 1.07 12.10 12.37
CA THR A 59 2.40 12.28 12.98
C THR A 59 3.32 13.13 12.10
N SER A 60 3.34 12.88 10.79
CA SER A 60 4.18 13.66 9.87
C SER A 60 3.70 15.12 9.78
N ALA A 61 2.39 15.35 9.73
CA ALA A 61 1.82 16.70 9.73
C ALA A 61 2.15 17.46 11.03
N LEU A 62 2.06 16.79 12.18
CA LEU A 62 2.44 17.37 13.48
C LEU A 62 3.92 17.74 13.53
N PHE A 63 4.80 16.86 13.05
CA PHE A 63 6.23 17.16 12.97
C PHE A 63 6.54 18.34 12.05
N ALA A 64 5.87 18.44 10.90
CA ALA A 64 6.00 19.61 10.03
C ALA A 64 5.55 20.89 10.78
N GLY A 65 4.41 20.84 11.49
CA GLY A 65 3.92 21.96 12.30
C GLY A 65 4.91 22.41 13.37
N VAL A 66 5.48 21.47 14.13
CA VAL A 66 6.52 21.76 15.15
C VAL A 66 7.74 22.43 14.51
N GLN A 67 8.21 21.93 13.36
CA GLN A 67 9.35 22.52 12.65
C GLN A 67 9.06 23.94 12.14
N ILE A 68 7.84 24.21 11.66
CA ILE A 68 7.41 25.56 11.27
C ILE A 68 7.41 26.50 12.48
N SER A 69 6.87 26.08 13.63
CA SER A 69 6.89 26.90 14.85
C SER A 69 8.31 27.16 15.34
N LEU A 70 9.20 26.17 15.28
CA LEU A 70 10.62 26.36 15.62
C LEU A 70 11.29 27.36 14.67
N ASN A 71 11.02 27.30 13.37
CA ASN A 71 11.55 28.28 12.41
C ASN A 71 11.17 29.72 12.80
N GLN A 72 9.92 29.95 13.18
CA GLN A 72 9.43 31.27 13.60
C GLN A 72 10.13 31.76 14.89
N ILE A 73 10.34 30.87 15.86
CA ILE A 73 11.07 31.20 17.10
C ILE A 73 12.51 31.61 16.77
N ILE A 74 13.19 30.86 15.90
CA ILE A 74 14.57 31.14 15.52
C ILE A 74 14.68 32.46 14.75
N GLU A 75 13.76 32.72 13.81
CA GLU A 75 13.73 33.98 13.06
C GLU A 75 13.47 35.19 13.96
N SER A 76 12.57 35.07 14.95
CA SER A 76 12.30 36.13 15.92
C SER A 76 13.50 36.38 16.84
N ALA A 77 14.19 35.33 17.29
CA ALA A 77 15.40 35.45 18.11
C ALA A 77 16.57 36.12 17.35
N MET A 78 16.67 35.90 16.04
CA MET A 78 17.69 36.53 15.20
C MET A 78 17.42 38.01 14.91
N SER A 79 16.16 38.36 14.70
CA SER A 79 15.78 39.73 14.27
C SER A 79 15.97 40.77 15.38
N GLY A 80 16.07 40.35 16.64
CA GLY A 80 16.25 41.22 17.81
C GLY A 80 17.71 41.55 18.18
N GLY A 81 18.71 40.92 17.57
CA GLY A 81 20.13 41.11 17.91
C GLY A 81 20.88 41.91 16.85
N GLY A 82 20.99 43.23 17.01
CA GLY A 82 21.74 44.11 16.10
C GLY A 82 23.20 43.69 15.93
N ASP A 83 23.65 43.57 14.67
CA ASP A 83 24.99 43.34 14.08
C ASP A 83 25.99 42.36 14.72
N SER A 84 25.72 41.81 15.90
CA SER A 84 26.61 40.91 16.62
C SER A 84 25.83 39.75 17.25
N SER A 85 25.02 39.06 16.45
CA SER A 85 24.28 37.87 16.90
C SER A 85 25.27 36.74 17.28
N GLN A 86 25.56 36.60 18.57
CA GLN A 86 26.06 35.36 19.23
C GLN A 86 27.29 34.64 18.63
N GLY A 87 28.15 35.32 17.86
CA GLY A 87 29.49 34.79 17.49
C GLY A 87 29.51 33.60 16.52
N TYR A 88 28.37 33.20 15.93
CA TYR A 88 28.33 32.14 14.92
C TYR A 88 28.29 32.70 13.50
N PRO A 89 29.01 32.11 12.53
CA PRO A 89 29.04 32.60 11.16
C PRO A 89 27.68 32.39 10.44
N LEU A 90 27.33 33.32 9.55
CA LEU A 90 26.08 33.31 8.76
C LEU A 90 25.82 31.97 8.02
N SER A 91 26.89 31.28 7.62
CA SER A 91 26.84 29.97 6.95
C SER A 91 26.20 28.88 7.80
N VAL A 92 26.44 28.90 9.12
CA VAL A 92 25.90 27.92 10.07
C VAL A 92 24.38 28.07 10.17
N TRP A 93 23.90 29.31 10.27
CA TRP A 93 22.48 29.60 10.31
C TRP A 93 21.75 29.27 9.00
N ARG A 94 22.41 29.49 7.86
CA ARG A 94 21.89 29.06 6.56
C ARG A 94 21.76 27.53 6.47
N GLY A 95 22.74 26.80 7.01
CA GLY A 95 22.70 25.34 7.11
C GLY A 95 21.52 24.85 7.92
N LEU A 96 21.30 25.40 9.12
CA LEU A 96 20.16 25.06 9.98
C LEU A 96 18.82 25.27 9.26
N ARG A 97 18.61 26.44 8.64
CA ARG A 97 17.37 26.72 7.89
C ARG A 97 17.13 25.73 6.76
N TRP A 98 18.18 25.31 6.05
CA TRP A 98 18.07 24.33 4.98
C TRP A 98 17.55 22.98 5.50
N PHE A 99 18.09 22.50 6.64
CA PHE A 99 17.60 21.28 7.28
C PHE A 99 16.15 21.42 7.79
N MET A 100 15.80 22.56 8.36
CA MET A 100 14.45 22.81 8.87
C MET A 100 13.40 22.83 7.75
N TYR A 101 13.62 23.59 6.67
CA TYR A 101 12.70 23.61 5.54
C TYR A 101 12.66 22.25 4.82
N GLY A 102 13.81 21.56 4.71
CA GLY A 102 13.87 20.19 4.20
C GLY A 102 13.01 19.24 5.02
N ALA A 103 13.10 19.30 6.35
CA ALA A 103 12.27 18.52 7.26
C ALA A 103 10.77 18.79 7.04
N VAL A 104 10.38 20.07 6.92
CA VAL A 104 8.97 20.44 6.67
C VAL A 104 8.46 19.85 5.35
N ILE A 105 9.21 20.04 4.26
CA ILE A 105 8.81 19.56 2.92
C ILE A 105 8.68 18.03 2.91
N VAL A 106 9.66 17.31 3.47
CA VAL A 106 9.65 15.84 3.49
C VAL A 106 8.50 15.30 4.32
N ASN A 107 8.23 15.89 5.49
CA ASN A 107 7.12 15.45 6.35
C ASN A 107 5.74 15.75 5.74
N LEU A 108 5.57 16.90 5.07
CA LEU A 108 4.33 17.19 4.34
C LEU A 108 4.15 16.25 3.14
N GLY A 109 5.23 15.93 2.42
CA GLY A 109 5.21 14.93 1.35
C GLY A 109 4.86 13.52 1.85
N CYS A 110 5.37 13.14 3.02
CA CYS A 110 5.00 11.90 3.71
C CYS A 110 3.50 11.88 4.05
N ALA A 111 2.98 12.96 4.64
CA ALA A 111 1.55 13.09 4.96
C ALA A 111 0.67 12.99 3.69
N GLY A 112 1.06 13.67 2.61
CA GLY A 112 0.36 13.57 1.32
C GLY A 112 0.39 12.15 0.73
N SER A 113 1.53 11.46 0.84
CA SER A 113 1.66 10.07 0.39
C SER A 113 0.78 9.13 1.21
N ALA A 114 0.70 9.34 2.52
CA ALA A 114 -0.16 8.57 3.40
C ALA A 114 -1.66 8.77 3.08
N VAL A 115 -2.08 10.01 2.80
CA VAL A 115 -3.45 10.28 2.33
C VAL A 115 -3.73 9.59 1.00
N ALA A 116 -2.75 9.51 0.09
CA ALA A 116 -2.89 8.77 -1.16
C ALA A 116 -3.07 7.26 -0.91
N VAL A 117 -2.35 6.67 0.05
CA VAL A 117 -2.55 5.26 0.48
C VAL A 117 -3.96 5.06 1.00
N ILE A 118 -4.47 5.95 1.87
CA ILE A 118 -5.84 5.89 2.40
C ILE A 118 -6.86 5.93 1.27
N ASN A 119 -6.71 6.85 0.32
CA ASN A 119 -7.65 6.98 -0.79
C ASN A 119 -7.65 5.74 -1.70
N MET A 120 -6.48 5.15 -1.98
CA MET A 120 -6.37 3.91 -2.77
C MET A 120 -6.92 2.69 -2.03
N ALA A 121 -6.77 2.65 -0.70
CA ALA A 121 -7.32 1.59 0.12
C ALA A 121 -8.85 1.69 0.17
N ALA A 122 -9.39 2.89 0.34
CA ALA A 122 -10.83 3.16 0.34
C ALA A 122 -11.49 2.91 -1.03
N SER A 123 -10.78 3.14 -2.15
CA SER A 123 -11.33 2.89 -3.49
C SER A 123 -11.47 1.41 -3.84
N LEU A 124 -10.88 0.50 -3.06
CA LEU A 124 -10.90 -0.94 -3.33
C LEU A 124 -12.31 -1.51 -3.37
N GLU A 125 -13.22 -1.02 -2.51
CA GLU A 125 -14.63 -1.46 -2.51
C GLU A 125 -15.32 -1.13 -3.84
N CYS A 126 -15.06 0.06 -4.41
CA CYS A 126 -15.60 0.46 -5.71
C CYS A 126 -14.99 -0.36 -6.87
N ASP A 127 -13.69 -0.65 -6.80
CA ASP A 127 -12.98 -1.37 -7.86
C ASP A 127 -13.44 -2.84 -7.99
N ILE A 128 -13.87 -3.46 -6.90
CA ILE A 128 -14.39 -4.83 -6.90
C ILE A 128 -15.63 -4.97 -7.79
N GLY A 129 -16.60 -4.06 -7.64
CA GLY A 129 -17.80 -4.07 -8.47
C GLY A 129 -17.48 -3.84 -9.95
N TYR A 130 -16.53 -2.95 -10.23
CA TYR A 130 -16.03 -2.73 -11.59
C TYR A 130 -15.35 -3.98 -12.18
N MET A 131 -14.52 -4.69 -11.40
CA MET A 131 -13.85 -5.89 -11.88
C MET A 131 -14.80 -7.04 -12.16
N ALA A 132 -15.78 -7.28 -11.29
CA ALA A 132 -16.78 -8.33 -11.49
C ALA A 132 -17.61 -8.08 -12.77
N THR A 133 -18.06 -6.84 -12.98
CA THR A 133 -18.84 -6.47 -14.19
C THR A 133 -17.99 -6.50 -15.46
N LYS A 134 -16.70 -6.13 -15.38
CA LYS A 134 -15.76 -6.21 -16.50
C LYS A 134 -15.46 -7.65 -16.89
N TYR A 135 -15.32 -8.56 -15.93
CA TYR A 135 -15.14 -9.99 -16.20
C TYR A 135 -16.34 -10.55 -16.97
N TYR A 136 -17.54 -10.31 -16.46
CA TYR A 136 -18.78 -10.76 -17.08
C TYR A 136 -18.93 -10.26 -18.52
N ARG A 137 -18.65 -8.98 -18.78
CA ARG A 137 -18.68 -8.42 -20.14
C ARG A 137 -17.67 -9.10 -21.07
N ARG A 138 -16.46 -9.39 -20.58
CA ARG A 138 -15.44 -10.10 -21.37
C ARG A 138 -15.89 -11.52 -21.70
N ARG A 139 -16.40 -12.24 -20.72
CA ARG A 139 -16.87 -13.62 -20.92
C ARG A 139 -17.97 -13.70 -21.98
N ILE A 140 -18.96 -12.80 -21.94
CA ILE A 140 -20.00 -12.74 -22.99
C ILE A 140 -19.40 -12.44 -24.36
N ALA A 141 -18.44 -11.51 -24.43
CA ALA A 141 -17.77 -11.17 -25.69
C ALA A 141 -16.94 -12.34 -26.22
N ASP A 142 -16.26 -13.08 -25.34
CA ASP A 142 -15.46 -14.25 -25.69
C ASP A 142 -16.36 -15.41 -26.14
N GLU A 143 -17.48 -15.69 -25.46
CA GLU A 143 -18.47 -16.69 -25.89
C GLU A 143 -19.11 -16.33 -27.25
N ALA A 144 -19.39 -15.04 -27.49
CA ALA A 144 -19.86 -14.57 -28.78
C ALA A 144 -18.77 -14.66 -29.86
N ALA A 145 -17.52 -14.38 -29.50
CA ALA A 145 -16.38 -14.50 -30.41
C ALA A 145 -16.08 -15.96 -30.76
N GLU A 146 -16.12 -16.89 -29.80
CA GLU A 146 -15.90 -18.33 -30.02
C GLU A 146 -16.93 -18.93 -30.98
N ARG A 147 -18.20 -18.52 -30.89
CA ARG A 147 -19.21 -18.88 -31.91
C ARG A 147 -18.81 -18.43 -33.32
N ASN A 148 -18.11 -17.31 -33.45
CA ASN A 148 -17.63 -16.79 -34.72
C ASN A 148 -16.22 -17.31 -35.10
N ARG A 149 -15.44 -17.86 -34.15
CA ARG A 149 -14.01 -18.18 -34.32
C ARG A 149 -13.72 -19.63 -34.70
N GLN A 150 -14.73 -20.49 -34.79
CA GLN A 150 -14.56 -21.83 -35.35
C GLN A 150 -13.98 -21.82 -36.78
N GLU A 151 -13.88 -20.67 -37.45
CA GLU A 151 -13.30 -20.51 -38.79
C GLU A 151 -11.83 -20.06 -38.89
N ASN A 152 -11.12 -19.64 -37.83
CA ASN A 152 -9.74 -19.14 -38.02
C ASN A 152 -8.79 -19.41 -36.84
N SER A 153 -7.83 -20.32 -37.08
CA SER A 153 -6.91 -20.88 -36.08
C SER A 153 -5.54 -20.18 -36.06
N GLU A 154 -5.48 -18.86 -35.86
CA GLU A 154 -4.17 -18.19 -35.83
C GLU A 154 -4.07 -17.01 -34.84
N TYR A 155 -4.41 -17.24 -33.56
CA TYR A 155 -4.26 -16.20 -32.53
C TYR A 155 -3.74 -16.73 -31.18
N LYS A 156 -2.50 -17.23 -31.15
CA LYS A 156 -1.96 -17.91 -29.95
C LYS A 156 -0.83 -17.18 -29.18
N LYS A 157 -0.38 -15.98 -29.57
CA LYS A 157 0.87 -15.40 -28.99
C LYS A 157 0.75 -14.21 -28.04
N LYS A 158 -0.43 -13.61 -27.84
CA LYS A 158 -0.60 -12.44 -26.95
C LYS A 158 -0.93 -12.77 -25.47
N SER A 159 -1.07 -14.05 -25.15
CA SER A 159 -1.89 -14.54 -24.04
C SER A 159 -1.36 -14.26 -22.62
N LYS A 160 -0.06 -14.45 -22.33
CA LYS A 160 0.39 -14.69 -20.94
C LYS A 160 0.08 -13.58 -19.92
N ARG A 161 0.16 -12.29 -20.29
CA ARG A 161 -0.16 -11.16 -19.37
C ARG A 161 -1.67 -10.90 -19.24
N GLU A 162 -2.43 -11.21 -20.28
CA GLU A 162 -3.89 -11.09 -20.24
C GLU A 162 -4.51 -12.23 -19.44
N THR A 163 -3.91 -13.43 -19.49
CA THR A 163 -4.34 -14.59 -18.70
C THR A 163 -4.29 -14.29 -17.20
N GLU A 164 -3.24 -13.65 -16.69
CA GLU A 164 -3.11 -13.37 -15.26
C GLU A 164 -4.17 -12.37 -14.77
N LYS A 165 -4.45 -11.32 -15.54
CA LYS A 165 -5.52 -10.37 -15.21
C LYS A 165 -6.91 -11.02 -15.29
N ALA A 166 -7.12 -11.87 -16.29
CA ALA A 166 -8.37 -12.61 -16.44
C ALA A 166 -8.62 -13.53 -15.23
N LYS A 167 -7.61 -14.26 -14.77
CA LYS A 167 -7.71 -15.10 -13.55
C LYS A 167 -8.08 -14.29 -12.30
N ARG A 168 -7.52 -13.09 -12.13
CA ARG A 168 -7.88 -12.21 -11.00
C ARG A 168 -9.34 -11.77 -11.09
N TYR A 169 -9.77 -11.34 -12.27
CA TYR A 169 -11.15 -10.91 -12.50
C TYR A 169 -12.15 -12.07 -12.33
N GLU A 170 -11.77 -13.27 -12.74
CA GLU A 170 -12.52 -14.49 -12.54
C GLU A 170 -12.70 -14.83 -11.06
N ALA A 171 -11.62 -14.75 -10.27
CA ALA A 171 -11.70 -14.99 -8.83
C ALA A 171 -12.61 -13.98 -8.12
N VAL A 172 -12.49 -12.69 -8.46
CA VAL A 172 -13.37 -11.64 -7.92
C VAL A 172 -14.81 -11.89 -8.35
N TYR A 173 -15.07 -12.22 -9.61
CA TYR A 173 -16.40 -12.57 -10.09
C TYR A 173 -16.98 -13.79 -9.37
N THR A 174 -16.19 -14.85 -9.21
CA THR A 174 -16.59 -16.09 -8.52
C THR A 174 -16.95 -15.80 -7.08
N TRP A 175 -16.18 -14.94 -6.41
CA TRP A 175 -16.51 -14.48 -5.07
C TRP A 175 -17.78 -13.62 -5.04
N VAL A 176 -17.94 -12.61 -5.91
CA VAL A 176 -19.17 -11.78 -5.95
C VAL A 176 -20.42 -12.63 -6.23
N SER A 177 -20.29 -13.67 -7.06
CA SER A 177 -21.40 -14.54 -7.45
C SER A 177 -21.78 -15.55 -6.38
N THR A 178 -20.80 -16.18 -5.74
CA THR A 178 -20.98 -17.32 -4.82
C THR A 178 -20.74 -17.02 -3.35
N GLU A 179 -20.18 -15.86 -3.04
CA GLU A 179 -19.68 -15.45 -1.71
C GLU A 179 -18.60 -16.37 -1.12
N LYS A 180 -18.12 -17.35 -1.89
CA LYS A 180 -17.04 -18.26 -1.50
C LYS A 180 -15.73 -17.81 -2.13
N LEU A 181 -14.74 -17.48 -1.30
CA LEU A 181 -13.35 -17.40 -1.76
C LEU A 181 -12.76 -18.80 -1.86
N THR A 182 -12.04 -19.09 -2.94
CA THR A 182 -11.20 -20.29 -3.04
C THR A 182 -10.01 -20.18 -2.08
N GLY A 183 -9.66 -21.29 -1.42
CA GLY A 183 -8.67 -21.32 -0.34
C GLY A 183 -7.27 -20.83 -0.72
N GLU A 184 -6.88 -20.94 -1.99
CA GLU A 184 -5.58 -20.43 -2.48
C GLU A 184 -5.36 -18.94 -2.22
N PHE A 185 -6.43 -18.15 -2.12
CA PHE A 185 -6.33 -16.71 -1.83
C PHE A 185 -5.97 -16.39 -0.37
N PHE A 186 -6.20 -17.32 0.56
CA PHE A 186 -5.93 -17.13 1.99
C PHE A 186 -4.59 -17.70 2.44
N ASP A 187 -3.95 -18.53 1.63
CA ASP A 187 -2.71 -19.24 2.01
C ASP A 187 -1.48 -18.30 2.08
N HIS A 188 -1.61 -17.09 1.52
CA HIS A 188 -0.56 -16.08 1.59
C HIS A 188 -0.72 -15.24 2.87
N LYS A 189 0.40 -15.03 3.58
CA LYS A 189 0.50 -14.07 4.71
C LYS A 189 -0.11 -12.72 4.32
N ALA A 190 -0.62 -11.99 5.30
CA ALA A 190 -1.14 -10.63 5.13
C ALA A 190 -0.05 -9.73 4.54
N ASP A 191 -0.05 -9.59 3.21
CA ASP A 191 0.94 -8.88 2.42
C ASP A 191 0.20 -8.03 1.38
N ILE A 192 0.81 -6.92 0.98
CA ILE A 192 0.32 -6.01 -0.07
C ILE A 192 0.00 -6.75 -1.36
N ARG A 193 0.69 -7.86 -1.63
CA ARG A 193 0.41 -8.74 -2.77
C ARG A 193 -1.01 -9.29 -2.77
N ARG A 194 -1.57 -9.59 -1.59
CA ARG A 194 -2.96 -10.04 -1.44
C ARG A 194 -3.93 -8.94 -1.86
N LEU A 195 -3.71 -7.71 -1.38
CA LEU A 195 -4.51 -6.55 -1.79
C LEU A 195 -4.42 -6.27 -3.30
N GLN A 196 -3.23 -6.44 -3.91
CA GLN A 196 -3.06 -6.31 -5.36
C GLN A 196 -3.79 -7.38 -6.18
N GLN A 197 -4.03 -8.57 -5.62
CA GLN A 197 -4.88 -9.58 -6.26
C GLN A 197 -6.35 -9.16 -6.26
N PHE A 198 -6.78 -8.42 -5.24
CA PHE A 198 -8.12 -7.81 -5.11
C PHE A 198 -8.30 -6.51 -5.87
N GLY A 199 -7.34 -6.13 -6.72
CA GLY A 199 -7.48 -5.00 -7.65
C GLY A 199 -6.80 -3.72 -7.24
N ILE A 200 -6.18 -3.66 -6.06
CA ILE A 200 -5.35 -2.50 -5.70
C ILE A 200 -4.25 -2.33 -6.77
N GLY A 201 -4.10 -1.10 -7.26
CA GLY A 201 -3.18 -0.78 -8.34
C GLY A 201 -1.73 -1.11 -7.97
N LYS A 202 -0.89 -1.42 -8.97
CA LYS A 202 0.56 -1.64 -8.76
C LYS A 202 1.26 -0.40 -8.17
N SER A 203 0.69 0.78 -8.39
CA SER A 203 1.14 2.04 -7.80
C SER A 203 1.08 2.03 -6.28
N PHE A 204 0.16 1.27 -5.67
CA PHE A 204 0.01 1.21 -4.21
C PHE A 204 1.32 0.81 -3.53
N GLY A 205 2.00 -0.23 -4.02
CA GLY A 205 3.28 -0.67 -3.44
C GLY A 205 4.38 0.40 -3.54
N TRP A 206 4.41 1.15 -4.64
CA TRP A 206 5.38 2.24 -4.81
C TRP A 206 5.06 3.43 -3.89
N ILE A 207 3.78 3.77 -3.72
CA ILE A 207 3.34 4.86 -2.83
C ILE A 207 3.56 4.49 -1.37
N THR A 208 3.26 3.26 -0.95
CA THR A 208 3.56 2.77 0.40
C THR A 208 5.06 2.81 0.67
N TRP A 209 5.88 2.36 -0.28
CA TRP A 209 7.35 2.46 -0.15
C TRP A 209 7.82 3.91 -0.05
N SER A 210 7.26 4.81 -0.88
CA SER A 210 7.54 6.25 -0.81
C SER A 210 7.14 6.84 0.55
N MET A 211 5.96 6.50 1.06
CA MET A 211 5.49 6.92 2.39
C MET A 211 6.50 6.50 3.47
N THR A 212 6.86 5.22 3.54
CA THR A 212 7.84 4.71 4.52
C THR A 212 9.20 5.39 4.37
N PHE A 213 9.70 5.54 3.14
CA PHE A 213 10.98 6.20 2.88
C PHE A 213 10.97 7.67 3.33
N THR A 214 9.94 8.42 2.96
CA THR A 214 9.78 9.83 3.35
C THR A 214 9.57 9.99 4.85
N PHE A 215 8.91 9.05 5.52
CA PHE A 215 8.78 9.04 6.97
C PHE A 215 10.14 8.90 7.66
N ILE A 216 10.95 7.92 7.23
CA ILE A 216 12.30 7.69 7.77
C ILE A 216 13.20 8.90 7.49
N ALA A 217 13.19 9.39 6.24
CA ALA A 217 13.96 10.57 5.86
C ALA A 217 13.54 11.80 6.68
N GLY A 218 12.23 12.05 6.82
CA GLY A 218 11.68 13.16 7.61
C GLY A 218 12.12 13.10 9.07
N GLY A 219 12.08 11.91 9.67
CA GLY A 219 12.62 11.65 11.00
C GLY A 219 14.10 11.97 11.12
N ALA A 220 14.92 11.56 10.14
CA ALA A 220 16.34 11.87 10.11
C ALA A 220 16.62 13.38 9.97
N PHE A 221 15.86 14.09 9.12
CA PHE A 221 15.98 15.56 8.97
C PHE A 221 15.63 16.31 10.25
N ILE A 222 14.55 15.91 10.95
CA ILE A 222 14.18 16.44 12.26
C ILE A 222 15.32 16.21 13.25
N PHE A 223 15.85 14.98 13.30
CA PHE A 223 16.94 14.64 14.21
C PHE A 223 18.19 15.49 13.96
N LEU A 224 18.62 15.61 12.71
CA LEU A 224 19.77 16.43 12.33
C LEU A 224 19.54 17.90 12.68
N THR A 225 18.33 18.41 12.45
CA THR A 225 17.94 19.77 12.82
C THR A 225 18.09 19.99 14.33
N PHE A 226 17.54 19.10 15.15
CA PHE A 226 17.64 19.19 16.60
C PHE A 226 19.09 19.08 17.08
N LEU A 227 19.86 18.13 16.55
CA LEU A 227 21.28 17.97 16.89
C LEU A 227 22.07 19.23 16.54
N TYR A 228 21.82 19.82 15.37
CA TYR A 228 22.42 21.07 14.94
C TYR A 228 22.05 22.21 15.88
N TRP A 229 20.76 22.34 16.22
CA TRP A 229 20.27 23.36 17.15
C TRP A 229 20.90 23.24 18.54
N VAL A 230 20.97 22.04 19.11
CA VAL A 230 21.58 21.81 20.43
C VAL A 230 23.07 22.09 20.40
N ALA A 231 23.77 21.72 19.31
CA ALA A 231 25.18 22.03 19.13
C ALA A 231 25.48 23.55 19.13
N LEU A 232 24.52 24.37 18.69
CA LEU A 232 24.64 25.83 18.73
C LEU A 232 24.28 26.43 20.08
N THR A 233 23.35 25.82 20.82
CA THR A 233 22.72 26.44 22.00
C THR A 233 23.23 25.93 23.35
N GLN A 234 23.79 24.71 23.43
CA GLN A 234 24.13 24.08 24.71
C GLN A 234 25.56 23.50 24.77
N VAL A 235 26.06 23.33 26.00
CA VAL A 235 27.36 22.67 26.30
C VAL A 235 27.29 21.19 25.92
N LYS A 236 28.42 20.63 25.46
CA LYS A 236 28.59 19.28 24.87
C LYS A 236 27.81 18.12 25.53
N ALA A 237 27.52 18.17 26.83
CA ALA A 237 26.80 17.12 27.57
C ALA A 237 25.32 16.96 27.15
N ALA A 238 24.64 18.04 26.79
CA ALA A 238 23.21 17.96 26.44
C ALA A 238 22.96 17.37 25.04
N ILE A 239 23.96 17.47 24.15
CA ILE A 239 23.96 16.86 22.82
C ILE A 239 23.86 15.33 22.94
N ALA A 240 24.62 14.72 23.87
CA ALA A 240 24.66 13.27 24.05
C ALA A 240 23.32 12.71 24.55
N LEU A 241 22.67 13.40 25.49
CA LEU A 241 21.41 12.95 26.11
C LEU A 241 20.24 13.04 25.12
N MET A 242 20.17 14.11 24.33
CA MET A 242 19.18 14.26 23.26
C MET A 242 19.38 13.26 22.13
N ALA A 243 20.64 12.96 21.76
CA ALA A 243 20.93 11.95 20.75
C ALA A 243 20.38 10.57 21.14
N VAL A 244 20.55 10.17 22.42
CA VAL A 244 20.01 8.92 22.96
C VAL A 244 18.48 8.94 22.98
N ALA A 245 17.85 10.03 23.44
CA ALA A 245 16.39 10.13 23.49
C ALA A 245 15.75 10.02 22.10
N VAL A 246 16.34 10.65 21.08
CA VAL A 246 15.82 10.53 19.71
C VAL A 246 16.13 9.17 19.09
N ALA A 247 17.30 8.57 19.35
CA ALA A 247 17.58 7.21 18.92
C ALA A 247 16.57 6.21 19.50
N LEU A 248 16.18 6.37 20.77
CA LEU A 248 15.12 5.57 21.39
C LEU A 248 13.74 5.85 20.77
N GLY A 249 13.40 7.11 20.51
CA GLY A 249 12.15 7.47 19.84
C GLY A 249 12.04 6.90 18.41
N LEU A 250 13.14 6.96 17.65
CA LEU A 250 13.23 6.35 16.32
C LEU A 250 13.20 4.82 16.40
N GLY A 251 13.88 4.22 17.37
CA GLY A 251 13.86 2.78 17.60
C GLY A 251 12.46 2.26 17.93
N LEU A 252 11.73 2.98 18.80
CA LEU A 252 10.34 2.64 19.12
C LEU A 252 9.44 2.79 17.90
N THR A 253 9.53 3.89 17.16
CA THR A 253 8.70 4.09 15.96
C THR A 253 9.01 3.08 14.85
N LEU A 254 10.27 2.69 14.65
CA LEU A 254 10.64 1.61 13.73
C LEU A 254 10.16 0.24 14.21
N SER A 255 10.16 -0.02 15.52
CA SER A 255 9.64 -1.28 16.07
C SER A 255 8.15 -1.46 15.80
N PHE A 256 7.36 -0.37 15.81
CA PHE A 256 5.94 -0.40 15.45
C PHE A 256 5.69 -0.54 13.94
N LEU A 257 6.68 -0.20 13.11
CA LEU A 257 6.60 -0.30 11.65
C LEU A 257 7.00 -1.68 11.11
N LEU A 258 7.78 -2.44 11.89
CA LEU A 258 8.28 -3.77 11.52
C LEU A 258 7.40 -4.92 12.04
N TYR A 259 6.43 -4.63 12.92
CA TYR A 259 5.46 -5.59 13.45
C TYR A 259 4.12 -5.45 12.74
#